data_AF-A0A838H2V5-F1
#
_entry.id   AF-A0A838H2V5-F1
#
_cell.length_a   1.000
_cell.length_b   1.000
_cell.length_c   1.000
_cell.angle_alpha   90.00
_cell.angle_beta   90.00
_cell.angle_gamma   90.00
#
_symmetry.space_group_name_H-M   'P 1'
#
loop_
_entity.id
_entity.type
_entity.pdbx_description
1 polymer ?
#
loop_
_entity_poly.entity_id
_entity_poly.type
_entity_poly.pdbx_seq_one_letter_code
_entity_poly.pdbx_strand_id
1 'polypeptide(L)'
;GAEEYVIRAAAEGIEPDPLIDLSQIDFDALAARFAGRKRAETERLASLLKQRAVSAARRNPTRFELVERIEELIADYNAGSLNIDEYLRRLISLSQDLSKEERRAVVEDMTEEELAIFDLLTQPEPVLDDAERDVVRASAKRLLAHLHDKLVLDWRRKAATTAGVRTTIRDVLDADLPADPYPPELFDAKVQAVFDHVASAYGDGGSSVYEEIGEHPVPGGSPIAALTDVATIVDEVVERMRVDAEFASLVAQQLGVSGGTALRTVSELIENDEDFAVEFKSTARCDLRENKPNKAMEDAIVKTVAGFLNTDGGTLLVGVGPDRQVTGLDPDYARVKPQNGDGFVNWLTTHLANALGHTAVMRARARVILHDSHEICRLDVARSPRPVWAKTSKDERVFFVRMNNSTRVMPDSELADYLRERWHEPEEPANPSWSG
;
A
#
# COMPACT_ATOMS: atom_id res chain seq x y z
N GLY A 1 2.60 25.27 -30.28
CA GLY A 1 2.93 26.57 -29.67
C GLY A 1 2.48 26.47 -28.23
N ALA A 2 3.39 26.57 -27.26
CA ALA A 2 3.77 27.85 -26.63
C ALA A 2 2.56 28.39 -25.84
N GLU A 3 2.56 28.62 -24.53
CA GLU A 3 3.59 28.94 -23.54
C GLU A 3 2.89 28.82 -22.16
N GLU A 4 3.53 28.26 -21.13
CA GLU A 4 4.10 29.02 -19.99
C GLU A 4 3.08 29.33 -18.86
N TYR A 5 3.15 28.53 -17.79
CA TYR A 5 2.94 29.02 -16.42
C TYR A 5 4.10 28.50 -15.57
N VAL A 6 5.20 29.26 -15.59
CA VAL A 6 6.24 29.19 -14.57
C VAL A 6 5.79 30.08 -13.41
N ILE A 7 5.63 29.50 -12.23
CA ILE A 7 5.81 30.24 -10.96
C ILE A 7 6.79 29.42 -10.13
N ARG A 8 8.03 29.91 -10.02
CA ARG A 8 8.99 29.51 -9.00
C ARG A 8 8.99 30.56 -7.90
N ALA A 9 8.70 30.11 -6.69
CA ALA A 9 9.23 30.54 -5.39
C ALA A 9 8.26 30.02 -4.31
N ALA A 10 8.64 29.55 -3.14
CA ALA A 10 9.88 29.06 -2.53
C ALA A 10 9.42 28.60 -1.13
N ALA A 11 10.12 27.61 -0.57
CA ALA A 11 10.03 27.13 0.81
C ALA A 11 8.83 26.23 1.17
N GLU A 12 9.19 25.10 1.81
CA GLU A 12 8.33 24.20 2.60
C GLU A 12 7.34 23.40 1.73
N GLY A 13 7.70 22.24 1.18
CA GLY A 13 8.11 21.07 1.95
C GLY A 13 6.86 20.42 2.55
N ILE A 14 6.13 19.63 1.74
CA ILE A 14 5.27 18.47 2.05
C ILE A 14 4.68 18.05 0.69
N GLU A 15 5.24 17.03 0.05
CA GLU A 15 4.51 16.28 -0.97
C GLU A 15 3.73 15.15 -0.27
N PRO A 16 2.45 14.92 -0.62
CA PRO A 16 1.68 13.80 -0.09
C PRO A 16 2.21 12.48 -0.67
N ASP A 17 2.46 11.49 0.20
CA ASP A 17 2.85 10.13 -0.21
C ASP A 17 1.76 9.51 -1.10
N PRO A 18 2.11 8.66 -2.08
CA PRO A 18 1.21 8.25 -3.14
C PRO A 18 0.16 7.26 -2.63
N LEU A 19 -1.10 7.55 -2.96
CA LEU A 19 -2.22 6.62 -2.89
C LEU A 19 -1.83 5.26 -3.50
N ILE A 20 -1.76 4.20 -2.68
CA ILE A 20 -1.53 2.84 -3.16
C ILE A 20 -2.81 2.35 -3.84
N ASP A 21 -2.83 2.50 -5.16
CA ASP A 21 -3.86 1.93 -6.03
C ASP A 21 -3.69 0.41 -6.11
N LEU A 22 -4.57 -0.33 -5.41
CA LEU A 22 -4.62 -1.79 -5.42
C LEU A 22 -4.96 -2.37 -6.81
N SER A 23 -5.31 -1.55 -7.81
CA SER A 23 -5.39 -1.98 -9.21
C SER A 23 -4.03 -2.26 -9.85
N GLN A 24 -2.93 -1.85 -9.20
CA GLN A 24 -1.55 -1.98 -9.69
C GLN A 24 -0.84 -3.25 -9.21
N ILE A 25 -1.54 -4.16 -8.50
CA ILE A 25 -0.95 -5.43 -8.09
C ILE A 25 -0.81 -6.34 -9.32
N ASP A 26 0.42 -6.74 -9.64
CA ASP A 26 0.73 -7.68 -10.72
C ASP A 26 0.49 -9.13 -10.25
N PHE A 27 -0.64 -9.69 -10.67
CA PHE A 27 -1.14 -10.98 -10.20
C PHE A 27 -0.54 -12.20 -10.93
N ASP A 28 0.06 -12.00 -12.11
CA ASP A 28 0.83 -13.05 -12.78
C ASP A 28 2.12 -13.33 -11.97
N ALA A 29 2.71 -12.29 -11.38
CA ALA A 29 3.81 -12.42 -10.43
C ALA A 29 3.38 -13.06 -9.09
N LEU A 30 2.13 -12.86 -8.67
CA LEU A 30 1.58 -13.44 -7.44
C LEU A 30 1.30 -14.95 -7.58
N ALA A 31 0.69 -15.36 -8.70
CA ALA A 31 0.45 -16.76 -9.03
C ALA A 31 1.77 -17.56 -9.19
N ALA A 32 2.81 -16.96 -9.77
CA ALA A 32 4.14 -17.58 -9.90
C ALA A 32 4.88 -17.72 -8.55
N ARG A 33 4.62 -16.83 -7.58
CA ARG A 33 5.25 -16.83 -6.24
C ARG A 33 4.64 -17.81 -5.23
N PHE A 34 3.45 -18.37 -5.50
CA PHE A 34 2.76 -19.29 -4.58
C PHE A 34 3.09 -20.77 -4.77
N ALA A 35 4.09 -21.11 -5.58
CA ALA A 35 4.58 -22.49 -5.69
C ALA A 35 5.10 -22.99 -4.32
N GLY A 36 4.35 -23.89 -3.68
CA GLY A 36 4.75 -24.59 -2.44
C GLY A 36 4.08 -24.13 -1.12
N ARG A 37 3.49 -22.93 -1.02
CA ARG A 37 2.77 -22.44 0.19
C ARG A 37 1.33 -21.96 -0.05
N LYS A 38 0.83 -22.23 -1.24
CA LYS A 38 -0.46 -21.79 -1.78
C LYS A 38 -1.63 -21.85 -0.78
N ARG A 39 -1.77 -22.94 0.00
CA ARG A 39 -2.91 -23.15 0.91
C ARG A 39 -3.04 -22.09 2.01
N ALA A 40 -1.95 -21.82 2.73
CA ALA A 40 -1.98 -20.88 3.86
C ALA A 40 -2.20 -19.43 3.40
N GLU A 41 -1.62 -19.06 2.26
CA GLU A 41 -1.75 -17.72 1.70
C GLU A 41 -3.13 -17.48 1.08
N THR A 42 -3.70 -18.48 0.40
CA THR A 42 -5.08 -18.37 -0.10
C THR A 42 -6.08 -18.22 1.04
N GLU A 43 -5.89 -18.93 2.16
CA GLU A 43 -6.75 -18.79 3.35
C GLU A 43 -6.64 -17.39 3.98
N ARG A 44 -5.42 -16.84 4.03
CA ARG A 44 -5.18 -15.49 4.54
C ARG A 44 -5.85 -14.43 3.67
N LEU A 45 -5.74 -14.57 2.34
CA LEU A 45 -6.41 -13.70 1.38
C LEU A 45 -7.94 -13.75 1.57
N ALA A 46 -8.50 -14.95 1.72
CA ALA A 46 -9.94 -15.13 1.94
C ALA A 46 -10.41 -14.44 3.22
N SER A 47 -9.66 -14.58 4.33
CA SER A 47 -9.98 -13.94 5.60
C SER A 47 -9.96 -12.41 5.51
N LEU A 48 -8.93 -11.83 4.89
CA LEU A 48 -8.82 -10.38 4.68
C LEU A 48 -9.94 -9.85 3.79
N LEU A 49 -10.20 -10.54 2.67
CA LEU A 49 -11.25 -10.15 1.74
C LEU A 49 -12.63 -10.20 2.41
N LYS A 50 -12.90 -11.23 3.22
CA LYS A 50 -14.12 -11.34 4.03
C LYS A 50 -14.25 -10.18 5.02
N GLN A 51 -13.20 -9.86 5.79
CA GLN A 51 -13.24 -8.75 6.75
C GLN A 51 -13.51 -7.41 6.06
N ARG A 52 -12.86 -7.16 4.93
CA ARG A 52 -13.07 -5.96 4.12
C ARG A 52 -14.50 -5.87 3.59
N ALA A 53 -15.01 -6.97 3.02
CA ALA A 53 -16.39 -7.03 2.51
C ALA A 53 -17.42 -6.80 3.62
N VAL A 54 -17.22 -7.37 4.82
CA VAL A 54 -18.10 -7.14 5.98
C VAL A 54 -18.07 -5.67 6.42
N SER A 55 -16.89 -5.04 6.45
CA SER A 55 -16.77 -3.60 6.74
C SER A 55 -17.47 -2.74 5.67
N ALA A 56 -17.31 -3.08 4.39
CA ALA A 56 -17.98 -2.38 3.30
C ALA A 56 -19.51 -2.55 3.35
N ALA A 57 -20.01 -3.74 3.70
CA ALA A 57 -21.44 -4.03 3.84
C ALA A 57 -22.09 -3.33 5.04
N ARG A 58 -21.34 -3.10 6.12
CA ARG A 58 -21.81 -2.28 7.26
C ARG A 58 -22.06 -0.82 6.88
N ARG A 59 -21.24 -0.29 5.97
CA ARG A 59 -21.37 1.09 5.44
C ARG A 59 -22.41 1.15 4.33
N ASN A 60 -22.56 0.10 3.53
CA ASN A 60 -23.56 0.05 2.48
C ASN A 60 -24.18 -1.36 2.41
N PRO A 61 -25.42 -1.54 2.88
CA PRO A 61 -26.07 -2.84 2.95
C PRO A 61 -26.25 -3.54 1.59
N THR A 62 -26.26 -2.82 0.47
CA THR A 62 -26.39 -3.46 -0.85
C THR A 62 -25.17 -4.34 -1.20
N ARG A 63 -24.06 -4.16 -0.48
CA ARG A 63 -22.82 -4.94 -0.66
C ARG A 63 -22.82 -6.28 0.08
N PHE A 64 -23.89 -6.64 0.78
CA PHE A 64 -24.00 -7.94 1.46
C PHE A 64 -23.87 -9.13 0.49
N GLU A 65 -24.30 -8.99 -0.77
CA GLU A 65 -24.13 -10.06 -1.79
C GLU A 65 -22.66 -10.43 -1.99
N LEU A 66 -21.74 -9.45 -1.95
CA LEU A 66 -20.30 -9.72 -2.05
C LEU A 66 -19.80 -10.53 -0.85
N VAL A 67 -20.31 -10.24 0.35
CA VAL A 67 -20.00 -11.01 1.56
C VAL A 67 -20.47 -12.45 1.40
N GLU A 68 -21.72 -12.66 0.98
CA GLU A 68 -22.29 -14.00 0.77
C GLU A 68 -21.50 -14.78 -0.27
N ARG A 69 -21.16 -14.17 -1.42
CA ARG A 69 -20.34 -14.80 -2.46
C ARG A 69 -18.95 -15.19 -1.97
N ILE A 70 -18.32 -14.39 -1.10
CA ILE A 70 -17.04 -14.73 -0.47
C ILE A 70 -17.20 -15.89 0.51
N GLU A 71 -18.24 -15.89 1.34
CA GLU A 71 -18.52 -16.96 2.31
C GLU A 71 -18.85 -18.29 1.64
N GLU A 72 -19.68 -18.27 0.60
CA GLU A 72 -20.01 -19.45 -0.22
C GLU A 72 -18.75 -20.01 -0.88
N LEU A 73 -17.89 -19.15 -1.44
CA LEU A 73 -16.65 -19.57 -2.05
C LEU A 73 -15.69 -20.24 -1.05
N ILE A 74 -15.61 -19.71 0.17
CA ILE A 74 -14.84 -20.32 1.28
C ILE A 74 -15.45 -21.68 1.65
N ALA A 75 -16.78 -21.76 1.74
CA ALA A 75 -17.49 -23.00 2.09
C ALA A 75 -17.26 -24.10 1.03
N ASP A 76 -17.37 -23.77 -0.25
CA ASP A 76 -17.13 -24.69 -1.37
C ASP A 76 -15.70 -25.23 -1.38
N TYR A 77 -14.72 -24.39 -1.08
CA TYR A 77 -13.32 -24.83 -0.94
C TYR A 77 -13.13 -25.74 0.27
N ASN A 78 -13.69 -25.40 1.43
CA ASN A 78 -13.62 -26.21 2.64
C ASN A 78 -14.34 -27.56 2.50
N ALA A 79 -15.42 -27.62 1.70
CA ALA A 79 -16.12 -28.85 1.33
C ALA A 79 -15.33 -29.73 0.35
N GLY A 80 -14.23 -29.22 -0.22
CA GLY A 80 -13.43 -29.91 -1.24
C GLY A 80 -14.03 -29.86 -2.64
N SER A 81 -15.09 -29.08 -2.85
CA SER A 81 -15.78 -28.90 -4.14
C SER A 81 -14.96 -28.05 -5.12
N LEU A 82 -14.00 -27.26 -4.61
CA LEU A 82 -13.11 -26.42 -5.39
C LEU A 82 -11.65 -26.82 -5.22
N ASN A 83 -10.91 -26.88 -6.32
CA ASN A 83 -9.45 -26.95 -6.25
C ASN A 83 -8.86 -25.58 -5.91
N ILE A 84 -7.63 -25.57 -5.39
CA ILE A 84 -6.97 -24.36 -4.90
C ILE A 84 -6.70 -23.31 -5.99
N ASP A 85 -6.49 -23.73 -7.24
CA ASP A 85 -6.30 -22.84 -8.39
C ASP A 85 -7.58 -22.07 -8.74
N GLU A 86 -8.69 -22.78 -8.77
CA GLU A 86 -10.03 -22.24 -9.01
C GLU A 86 -10.46 -21.31 -7.88
N TYR A 87 -10.27 -21.75 -6.63
CA TYR A 87 -10.56 -20.97 -5.44
C TYR A 87 -9.80 -19.63 -5.43
N LEU A 88 -8.49 -19.67 -5.68
CA LEU A 88 -7.66 -18.46 -5.76
C LEU A 88 -8.12 -17.51 -6.87
N ARG A 89 -8.43 -18.03 -8.07
CA ARG A 89 -8.90 -17.21 -9.19
C ARG A 89 -10.22 -16.50 -8.85
N ARG A 90 -11.17 -17.21 -8.23
CA ARG A 90 -12.47 -16.64 -7.84
C ARG A 90 -12.34 -15.62 -6.71
N LEU A 91 -11.46 -15.85 -5.72
CA LEU A 91 -11.15 -14.86 -4.68
C LEU A 91 -10.60 -13.56 -5.28
N ILE A 92 -9.72 -13.66 -6.27
CA ILE A 92 -9.17 -12.48 -6.96
C ILE A 92 -10.28 -11.73 -7.70
N SER A 93 -11.19 -12.43 -8.38
CA SER A 93 -12.34 -11.81 -9.04
C SER A 93 -13.21 -11.04 -8.05
N LEU A 94 -13.53 -11.64 -6.90
CA LEU A 94 -14.33 -10.98 -5.86
C LEU A 94 -13.62 -9.76 -5.25
N SER A 95 -12.30 -9.81 -5.12
CA SER A 95 -11.49 -8.65 -4.68
C SER A 95 -11.59 -7.48 -5.65
N GLN A 96 -11.57 -7.75 -6.96
CA GLN A 96 -11.73 -6.72 -7.98
C GLN A 96 -13.14 -6.14 -7.99
N ASP A 97 -14.17 -6.98 -7.80
CA ASP A 97 -15.56 -6.52 -7.69
C ASP A 97 -15.76 -5.61 -6.48
N LEU A 98 -15.24 -5.99 -5.31
CA LEU A 98 -15.27 -5.16 -4.10
C LEU A 98 -14.53 -3.83 -4.29
N SER A 99 -13.36 -3.86 -4.93
CA SER A 99 -12.58 -2.65 -5.19
C SER A 99 -13.25 -1.69 -6.18
N LYS A 100 -14.06 -2.20 -7.11
CA LYS A 100 -14.88 -1.34 -8.00
C LYS A 100 -16.00 -0.69 -7.22
N GLU A 101 -16.66 -1.47 -6.37
CA GLU A 101 -17.78 -1.03 -5.57
C GLU A 101 -17.38 0.03 -4.53
N GLU A 102 -16.21 -0.10 -3.92
CA GLU A 102 -15.66 0.92 -3.00
C GLU A 102 -15.24 2.22 -3.71
N ARG A 103 -14.86 2.16 -5.00
CA ARG A 103 -14.53 3.37 -5.78
C ARG A 103 -15.74 4.08 -6.35
N ARG A 104 -16.91 3.44 -6.28
CA ARG A 104 -18.13 3.94 -6.89
C ARG A 104 -18.59 5.27 -6.29
N ALA A 105 -18.38 5.51 -5.00
CA ALA A 105 -18.71 6.78 -4.35
C ALA A 105 -18.01 7.96 -5.04
N VAL A 106 -16.73 7.80 -5.38
CA VAL A 106 -15.94 8.81 -6.11
C VAL A 106 -16.46 9.01 -7.52
N VAL A 107 -16.78 7.92 -8.22
CA VAL A 107 -17.30 7.97 -9.60
C VAL A 107 -18.67 8.65 -9.66
N GLU A 108 -19.49 8.43 -8.63
CA GLU A 108 -20.83 8.99 -8.50
C GLU A 108 -20.82 10.38 -7.84
N ASP A 109 -19.66 10.97 -7.54
CA ASP A 109 -19.56 12.28 -6.85
C ASP A 109 -20.42 12.33 -5.56
N MET A 110 -20.34 11.26 -4.77
CA MET A 110 -21.10 11.08 -3.54
C MET A 110 -20.17 10.66 -2.40
N THR A 111 -20.54 10.99 -1.18
CA THR A 111 -19.90 10.36 -0.02
C THR A 111 -20.36 8.91 0.12
N GLU A 112 -19.63 8.11 0.89
CA GLU A 112 -20.01 6.73 1.17
C GLU A 112 -21.36 6.63 1.92
N GLU A 113 -21.70 7.65 2.74
CA GLU A 113 -23.00 7.78 3.40
C GLU A 113 -24.13 8.02 2.39
N GLU A 114 -23.92 8.98 1.49
CA GLU A 114 -24.88 9.34 0.45
C GLU A 114 -25.11 8.17 -0.52
N LEU A 115 -24.03 7.48 -0.91
CA LEU A 115 -24.09 6.34 -1.80
C LEU A 115 -24.91 5.19 -1.19
N ALA A 116 -24.78 4.93 0.11
CA ALA A 116 -25.56 3.88 0.77
C ALA A 116 -27.07 4.17 0.71
N ILE A 117 -27.47 5.43 0.94
CA ILE A 117 -28.89 5.83 0.80
C ILE A 117 -29.34 5.69 -0.66
N PHE A 118 -28.55 6.21 -1.60
CA PHE A 118 -28.85 6.10 -3.04
C PHE A 118 -29.03 4.64 -3.48
N ASP A 119 -28.16 3.74 -3.02
CA ASP A 119 -28.22 2.33 -3.35
C ASP A 119 -29.45 1.65 -2.79
N LEU A 120 -29.81 1.95 -1.54
CA LEU A 120 -31.03 1.43 -0.94
C LEU A 120 -32.26 1.89 -1.73
N LEU A 121 -32.27 3.13 -2.24
CA LEU A 121 -33.37 3.66 -3.03
C LEU A 121 -33.44 3.07 -4.44
N THR A 122 -32.33 2.59 -5.01
CA THR A 122 -32.26 2.16 -6.41
C THR A 122 -32.15 0.64 -6.60
N GLN A 123 -31.67 -0.10 -5.61
CA GLN A 123 -31.43 -1.54 -5.71
C GLN A 123 -32.33 -2.37 -4.78
N PRO A 124 -32.72 -3.60 -5.17
CA PRO A 124 -32.58 -4.19 -6.50
C PRO A 124 -33.54 -3.58 -7.55
N GLU A 125 -34.63 -3.00 -7.08
CA GLU A 125 -35.64 -2.28 -7.88
C GLU A 125 -35.83 -0.89 -7.25
N PRO A 126 -36.27 0.14 -8.00
CA PRO A 126 -36.71 0.11 -9.39
C PRO A 126 -35.57 0.33 -10.41
N VAL A 127 -35.81 -0.05 -11.67
CA VAL A 127 -34.93 0.35 -12.79
C VAL A 127 -35.24 1.80 -13.15
N LEU A 128 -34.22 2.65 -13.05
CA LEU A 128 -34.34 4.09 -13.29
C LEU A 128 -33.60 4.48 -14.57
N ASP A 129 -34.12 5.48 -15.28
CA ASP A 129 -33.36 6.17 -16.32
C ASP A 129 -32.36 7.18 -15.75
N ASP A 130 -31.50 7.75 -16.60
CA ASP A 130 -30.44 8.69 -16.15
C ASP A 130 -31.01 9.94 -15.44
N ALA A 131 -32.16 10.46 -15.90
CA ALA A 131 -32.77 11.64 -15.31
C ALA A 131 -33.41 11.34 -13.95
N GLU A 132 -34.08 10.19 -13.84
CA GLU A 132 -34.63 9.70 -12.58
C GLU A 132 -33.51 9.40 -11.58
N ARG A 133 -32.40 8.80 -12.01
CA ARG A 133 -31.22 8.56 -11.16
C ARG A 133 -30.67 9.86 -10.58
N ASP A 134 -30.57 10.92 -11.37
CA ASP A 134 -30.10 12.22 -10.89
C ASP A 134 -31.04 12.84 -9.86
N VAL A 135 -32.36 12.64 -10.00
CA VAL A 135 -33.35 13.04 -8.99
C VAL A 135 -33.15 12.26 -7.69
N VAL A 136 -32.97 10.93 -7.77
CA VAL A 136 -32.73 10.10 -6.57
C VAL A 136 -31.40 10.45 -5.92
N ARG A 137 -30.35 10.76 -6.70
CA ARG A 137 -29.06 11.23 -6.20
C ARG A 137 -29.23 12.50 -5.36
N ALA A 138 -29.93 13.51 -5.90
CA ALA A 138 -30.20 14.76 -5.20
C ALA A 138 -31.04 14.53 -3.93
N SER A 139 -32.02 13.64 -3.99
CA SER A 139 -32.85 13.26 -2.84
C SER A 139 -32.04 12.61 -1.73
N ALA A 140 -31.13 11.69 -2.06
CA ALA A 140 -30.24 11.04 -1.09
C ALA A 140 -29.37 12.05 -0.33
N LYS A 141 -28.76 13.00 -1.04
CA LYS A 141 -27.95 14.08 -0.43
C LYS A 141 -28.79 14.96 0.49
N ARG A 142 -29.99 15.37 0.03
CA ARG A 142 -30.91 16.20 0.82
C ARG A 142 -31.38 15.46 2.07
N LEU A 143 -31.73 14.18 1.94
CA LEU A 143 -32.18 13.36 3.05
C LEU A 143 -31.10 13.25 4.13
N LEU A 144 -29.86 12.95 3.75
CA LEU A 144 -28.74 12.84 4.69
C LEU A 144 -28.56 14.12 5.51
N ALA A 145 -28.59 15.29 4.85
CA ALA A 145 -28.49 16.58 5.54
C ALA A 145 -29.59 16.78 6.61
N HIS A 146 -30.84 16.37 6.31
CA HIS A 146 -31.93 16.45 7.29
C HIS A 146 -31.81 15.40 8.41
N LEU A 147 -31.20 14.26 8.11
CA LEU A 147 -30.99 13.20 9.09
C LEU A 147 -29.95 13.61 10.14
N HIS A 148 -28.82 14.22 9.74
CA HIS A 148 -27.80 14.68 10.68
C HIS A 148 -28.37 15.65 11.73
N ASP A 149 -29.31 16.51 11.37
CA ASP A 149 -30.01 17.40 12.32
C ASP A 149 -30.88 16.65 13.36
N LYS A 150 -31.33 15.44 13.04
CA LYS A 150 -32.24 14.63 13.88
C LYS A 150 -31.50 13.57 14.71
N LEU A 151 -30.33 13.13 14.26
CA LEU A 151 -29.52 12.07 14.87
C LEU A 151 -28.74 12.59 16.10
N VAL A 152 -29.48 13.04 17.11
CA VAL A 152 -28.94 13.50 18.39
C VAL A 152 -28.63 12.34 19.35
N LEU A 153 -27.89 12.60 20.43
CA LEU A 153 -27.59 11.62 21.48
C LEU A 153 -28.85 10.89 22.00
N ASP A 154 -28.75 9.56 22.14
CA ASP A 154 -29.83 8.64 22.53
C ASP A 154 -31.09 8.68 21.63
N TRP A 155 -30.96 9.06 20.35
CA TRP A 155 -32.11 9.17 19.45
C TRP A 155 -32.90 7.87 19.29
N ARG A 156 -32.27 6.69 19.36
CA ARG A 156 -32.97 5.39 19.21
C ARG A 156 -33.73 4.99 20.46
N ARG A 157 -33.33 5.50 21.64
CA ARG A 157 -33.97 5.19 22.93
C ARG A 157 -35.28 5.93 23.16
N LYS A 158 -35.46 7.08 22.50
CA LYS A 158 -36.65 7.92 22.64
C LYS A 158 -37.60 7.68 21.49
N ALA A 159 -38.75 7.04 21.76
CA ALA A 159 -39.76 6.72 20.75
C ALA A 159 -40.19 7.93 19.89
N ALA A 160 -40.26 9.13 20.47
CA ALA A 160 -40.59 10.36 19.75
C ALA A 160 -39.49 10.76 18.74
N THR A 161 -38.21 10.63 19.11
CA THR A 161 -37.08 10.95 18.22
C THR A 161 -36.95 9.92 17.10
N THR A 162 -37.09 8.62 17.42
CA THR A 162 -37.12 7.54 16.43
C THR A 162 -38.25 7.70 15.41
N ALA A 163 -39.46 8.04 15.88
CA ALA A 163 -40.59 8.32 15.00
C ALA A 163 -40.36 9.58 14.15
N GLY A 164 -39.71 10.60 14.71
CA GLY A 164 -39.31 11.81 13.99
C GLY A 164 -38.34 11.53 12.85
N VAL A 165 -37.35 10.66 13.05
CA VAL A 165 -36.43 10.21 11.99
C VAL A 165 -37.18 9.49 10.88
N ARG A 166 -38.04 8.52 11.21
CA ARG A 166 -38.86 7.81 10.22
C ARG A 166 -39.76 8.75 9.41
N THR A 167 -40.37 9.73 10.07
CA THR A 167 -41.23 10.74 9.42
C THR A 167 -40.40 11.61 8.48
N THR A 168 -39.22 12.05 8.91
CA THR A 168 -38.31 12.85 8.08
C THR A 168 -37.89 12.10 6.81
N ILE A 169 -37.56 10.81 6.92
CA ILE A 169 -37.24 9.96 5.76
C ILE A 169 -38.43 9.92 4.80
N ARG A 170 -39.63 9.64 5.31
CA ARG A 170 -40.84 9.55 4.49
C ARG A 170 -41.12 10.88 3.77
N ASP A 171 -41.12 11.99 4.50
CA ASP A 171 -41.51 13.30 3.97
C ASP A 171 -40.53 13.79 2.88
N VAL A 172 -39.22 13.58 3.07
CA VAL A 172 -38.21 13.98 2.08
C VAL A 172 -38.32 13.12 0.82
N LEU A 173 -38.45 11.80 0.98
CA LEU A 173 -38.55 10.90 -0.16
C LEU A 173 -39.86 11.10 -0.93
N ASP A 174 -40.98 11.36 -0.26
CA ASP A 174 -42.29 11.61 -0.90
C ASP A 174 -42.27 12.92 -1.73
N ALA A 175 -41.52 13.92 -1.28
CA ALA A 175 -41.39 15.20 -1.97
C ALA A 175 -40.46 15.14 -3.20
N ASP A 176 -39.40 14.32 -3.14
CA ASP A 176 -38.33 14.31 -4.14
C ASP A 176 -38.42 13.15 -5.14
N LEU A 177 -38.90 11.95 -4.73
CA LEU A 177 -38.87 10.77 -5.60
C LEU A 177 -39.99 10.80 -6.66
N PRO A 178 -39.70 10.37 -7.90
CA PRO A 178 -40.73 10.25 -8.94
C PRO A 178 -41.74 9.14 -8.60
N ALA A 179 -43.03 9.41 -8.83
CA ALA A 179 -44.10 8.48 -8.43
C ALA A 179 -44.16 7.18 -9.28
N ASP A 180 -43.73 7.23 -10.54
CA ASP A 180 -43.87 6.10 -11.48
C ASP A 180 -42.94 4.91 -11.16
N PRO A 181 -41.62 5.11 -10.90
CA PRO A 181 -40.76 4.00 -10.49
C PRO A 181 -40.94 3.61 -9.02
N TYR A 182 -41.64 4.40 -8.19
CA TYR A 182 -41.84 4.13 -6.76
C TYR A 182 -43.33 3.97 -6.40
N PRO A 183 -43.96 2.83 -6.73
CA PRO A 183 -45.31 2.53 -6.27
C PRO A 183 -45.38 2.49 -4.73
N PRO A 184 -46.55 2.72 -4.11
CA PRO A 184 -46.66 2.89 -2.65
C PRO A 184 -46.02 1.77 -1.81
N GLU A 185 -46.16 0.51 -2.23
CA GLU A 185 -45.56 -0.63 -1.52
C GLU A 185 -44.02 -0.61 -1.59
N LEU A 186 -43.46 -0.30 -2.76
CA LEU A 186 -42.01 -0.19 -2.94
C LEU A 186 -41.48 1.02 -2.18
N PHE A 187 -42.17 2.15 -2.24
CA PHE A 187 -41.82 3.35 -1.50
C PHE A 187 -41.74 3.10 0.01
N ASP A 188 -42.77 2.46 0.59
CA ASP A 188 -42.78 2.11 2.02
C ASP A 188 -41.62 1.15 2.37
N ALA A 189 -41.30 0.20 1.49
CA ALA A 189 -40.14 -0.68 1.66
C ALA A 189 -38.80 0.07 1.62
N LYS A 190 -38.65 1.06 0.72
CA LYS A 190 -37.46 1.91 0.62
C LYS A 190 -37.28 2.78 1.87
N VAL A 191 -38.35 3.42 2.32
CA VAL A 191 -38.36 4.20 3.58
C VAL A 191 -37.91 3.32 4.75
N GLN A 192 -38.43 2.10 4.84
CA GLN A 192 -38.07 1.14 5.88
C GLN A 192 -36.59 0.74 5.78
N ALA A 193 -36.09 0.42 4.59
CA ALA A 193 -34.70 0.04 4.38
C ALA A 193 -33.72 1.15 4.75
N VAL A 194 -34.01 2.39 4.35
CA VAL A 194 -33.19 3.57 4.74
C VAL A 194 -33.24 3.77 6.26
N PHE A 195 -34.41 3.64 6.88
CA PHE A 195 -34.54 3.76 8.34
C PHE A 195 -33.74 2.68 9.09
N ASP A 196 -33.83 1.41 8.66
CA ASP A 196 -33.11 0.31 9.29
C ASP A 196 -31.60 0.47 9.16
N HIS A 197 -31.15 0.92 7.99
CA HIS A 197 -29.75 1.25 7.76
C HIS A 197 -29.29 2.36 8.71
N VAL A 198 -29.99 3.50 8.77
CA VAL A 198 -29.68 4.61 9.68
C VAL A 198 -29.67 4.16 11.15
N ALA A 199 -30.63 3.32 11.56
CA ALA A 199 -30.68 2.77 12.92
C ALA A 199 -29.49 1.86 13.26
N SER A 200 -28.93 1.17 12.27
CA SER A 200 -27.74 0.32 12.42
C SER A 200 -26.43 1.13 12.33
N ALA A 201 -26.39 2.13 11.46
CA ALA A 201 -25.21 2.92 11.12
C ALA A 201 -24.88 3.96 12.19
N TYR A 202 -25.89 4.55 12.84
CA TYR A 202 -25.73 5.59 13.85
C TYR A 202 -26.07 5.08 15.25
N GLY A 203 -25.08 5.14 16.15
CA GLY A 203 -25.17 4.75 17.54
C GLY A 203 -25.76 5.84 18.44
N ASP A 204 -26.18 5.44 19.64
CA ASP A 204 -26.78 6.37 20.63
C ASP A 204 -25.74 7.31 21.27
N GLY A 205 -24.45 6.98 21.17
CA GLY A 205 -23.35 7.76 21.74
C GLY A 205 -22.70 8.74 20.77
N GLY A 206 -23.33 9.04 19.62
CA GLY A 206 -22.75 9.83 18.54
C GLY A 206 -21.97 9.00 17.52
N SER A 207 -21.50 7.81 17.90
CA SER A 207 -20.71 6.93 17.05
C SER A 207 -21.40 6.59 15.73
N SER A 208 -20.72 6.73 14.59
CA SER A 208 -21.22 6.30 13.27
C SER A 208 -20.28 5.29 12.60
N VAL A 209 -20.82 4.36 11.81
CA VAL A 209 -20.03 3.51 10.89
C VAL A 209 -19.27 4.32 9.82
N TYR A 210 -19.56 5.61 9.73
CA TYR A 210 -18.97 6.57 8.80
C TYR A 210 -18.09 7.63 9.47
N GLU A 211 -17.99 7.66 10.81
CA GLU A 211 -17.07 8.58 11.53
C GLU A 211 -15.60 8.20 11.35
N GLU A 212 -15.30 6.94 11.01
CA GLU A 212 -14.00 6.56 10.46
C GLU A 212 -13.78 7.15 9.05
N ILE A 213 -14.79 7.84 8.48
CA ILE A 213 -14.77 8.44 7.14
C ILE A 213 -15.19 9.97 7.02
N GLY A 214 -15.55 10.76 8.06
CA GLY A 214 -15.97 12.19 7.84
C GLY A 214 -15.54 13.31 8.83
N GLU A 215 -14.80 14.34 8.34
CA GLU A 215 -15.11 15.80 8.44
C GLU A 215 -13.99 16.71 7.85
N HIS A 216 -14.29 17.43 6.76
CA HIS A 216 -14.19 18.90 6.69
C HIS A 216 -14.96 19.44 5.47
N PRO A 217 -15.95 20.34 5.65
CA PRO A 217 -16.53 21.11 4.56
C PRO A 217 -15.62 22.30 4.22
N VAL A 218 -15.37 22.54 2.93
CA VAL A 218 -14.49 23.61 2.45
C VAL A 218 -15.33 24.85 2.06
N PRO A 219 -15.33 25.96 2.82
CA PRO A 219 -15.83 27.23 2.32
C PRO A 219 -14.67 28.01 1.69
N GLY A 220 -14.61 28.01 0.35
CA GLY A 220 -13.80 28.93 -0.43
C GLY A 220 -12.29 28.67 -0.39
N GLY A 221 -11.77 28.03 -1.44
CA GLY A 221 -10.37 27.64 -1.57
C GLY A 221 -10.14 26.27 -0.95
N SER A 222 -9.43 25.37 -1.64
CA SER A 222 -9.00 24.06 -1.12
C SER A 222 -8.62 24.15 0.37
N PRO A 223 -8.91 23.17 1.26
CA PRO A 223 -8.75 21.73 1.02
C PRO A 223 -9.69 20.78 1.82
N ILE A 224 -9.44 19.46 1.70
CA ILE A 224 -9.79 18.33 2.61
C ILE A 224 -11.14 17.62 2.35
N ALA A 225 -11.05 16.44 1.74
CA ALA A 225 -11.94 15.30 2.02
C ALA A 225 -11.06 14.15 2.53
N ALA A 226 -10.57 14.29 3.76
CA ALA A 226 -10.36 13.16 4.65
C ALA A 226 -11.75 12.53 4.85
N LEU A 227 -11.92 11.22 4.74
CA LEU A 227 -11.09 10.26 5.45
C LEU A 227 -10.79 9.00 4.64
N THR A 228 -9.56 8.56 4.77
CA THR A 228 -9.20 7.16 4.66
C THR A 228 -7.85 7.07 5.35
N ASP A 229 -7.80 7.20 6.67
CA ASP A 229 -6.50 7.27 7.32
C ASP A 229 -5.92 5.89 7.62
N VAL A 230 -5.50 5.27 6.51
CA VAL A 230 -4.49 4.22 6.48
C VAL A 230 -3.24 4.68 7.24
N ALA A 231 -2.96 5.99 7.39
CA ALA A 231 -1.83 6.46 8.20
C ALA A 231 -2.00 6.16 9.70
N THR A 232 -3.21 6.21 10.26
CA THR A 232 -3.44 5.86 11.69
C THR A 232 -3.35 4.35 11.92
N ILE A 233 -3.79 3.54 10.96
CA ILE A 233 -3.60 2.08 10.99
C ILE A 233 -2.12 1.75 10.76
N VAL A 234 -1.42 2.49 9.89
CA VAL A 234 0.01 2.38 9.69
C VAL A 234 0.75 2.81 10.95
N ASP A 235 0.35 3.88 11.64
CA ASP A 235 0.97 4.34 12.88
C ASP A 235 0.68 3.38 14.04
N GLU A 236 -0.52 2.80 14.16
CA GLU A 236 -0.82 1.74 15.13
C GLU A 236 -0.09 0.44 14.82
N VAL A 237 0.05 0.08 13.53
CA VAL A 237 0.83 -1.08 13.09
C VAL A 237 2.33 -0.82 13.29
N VAL A 238 2.81 0.39 13.07
CA VAL A 238 4.20 0.83 13.31
C VAL A 238 4.49 0.87 14.80
N GLU A 239 3.60 1.40 15.63
CA GLU A 239 3.72 1.37 17.10
C GLU A 239 3.64 -0.05 17.64
N ARG A 240 2.77 -0.90 17.09
CA ARG A 240 2.73 -2.31 17.47
C ARG A 240 3.97 -3.06 16.98
N MET A 241 4.52 -2.72 15.82
CA MET A 241 5.81 -3.26 15.33
C MET A 241 7.01 -2.79 16.18
N ARG A 242 6.94 -1.61 16.80
CA ARG A 242 7.97 -1.09 17.73
C ARG A 242 8.04 -1.86 19.04
N VAL A 243 6.90 -2.39 19.50
CA VAL A 243 6.79 -3.04 20.82
C VAL A 243 6.75 -4.58 20.71
N ASP A 244 6.33 -5.13 19.57
CA ASP A 244 6.12 -6.57 19.34
C ASP A 244 6.99 -7.11 18.19
N ALA A 245 8.09 -7.78 18.58
CA ALA A 245 9.10 -8.32 17.66
C ALA A 245 8.59 -9.48 16.77
N GLU A 246 7.59 -10.26 17.22
CA GLU A 246 6.99 -11.31 16.39
C GLU A 246 6.09 -10.71 15.31
N PHE A 247 5.33 -9.66 15.66
CA PHE A 247 4.49 -8.94 14.73
C PHE A 247 5.30 -8.23 13.64
N ALA A 248 6.42 -7.59 14.00
CA ALA A 248 7.33 -6.98 13.04
C ALA A 248 7.95 -7.98 12.05
N SER A 249 8.28 -9.19 12.51
CA SER A 249 8.81 -10.27 11.67
C SER A 249 7.76 -10.79 10.68
N LEU A 250 6.50 -10.86 11.10
CA LEU A 250 5.37 -11.29 10.28
C LEU A 250 5.06 -10.30 9.14
N VAL A 251 5.08 -9.00 9.42
CA VAL A 251 4.83 -7.93 8.43
C VAL A 251 5.96 -7.85 7.40
N ALA A 252 7.23 -7.99 7.84
CA ALA A 252 8.39 -8.04 6.96
C ALA A 252 8.36 -9.24 5.99
N GLN A 253 7.89 -10.40 6.47
CA GLN A 253 7.77 -11.62 5.66
C GLN A 253 6.65 -11.52 4.60
N GLN A 254 5.63 -10.71 4.86
CA GLN A 254 4.45 -10.52 4.01
C GLN A 254 4.68 -9.58 2.82
N LEU A 255 5.56 -8.57 2.99
CA LEU A 255 5.87 -7.58 1.95
C LEU A 255 6.95 -8.03 0.96
N GLY A 256 7.51 -9.24 1.14
CA GLY A 256 8.59 -9.76 0.30
C GLY A 256 9.88 -8.94 0.38
N VAL A 257 9.98 -8.06 1.37
CA VAL A 257 11.21 -7.35 1.68
C VAL A 257 11.98 -8.25 2.63
N SER A 258 12.93 -9.00 2.08
CA SER A 258 13.93 -9.61 2.94
C SER A 258 14.65 -8.47 3.67
N GLY A 259 14.41 -8.38 4.97
CA GLY A 259 14.94 -7.35 5.85
C GLY A 259 13.85 -6.53 6.52
N GLY A 260 13.60 -6.82 7.82
CA GLY A 260 12.84 -5.93 8.72
C GLY A 260 13.48 -4.55 8.92
N THR A 261 14.41 -4.13 8.06
CA THR A 261 15.00 -2.79 7.96
C THR A 261 14.19 -1.86 7.09
N ALA A 262 13.55 -2.37 6.03
CA ALA A 262 12.83 -1.57 5.05
C ALA A 262 11.62 -0.82 5.64
N LEU A 263 11.09 -1.32 6.76
CA LEU A 263 9.96 -0.75 7.49
C LEU A 263 10.38 0.08 8.71
N ARG A 264 11.65 -0.04 9.14
CA ARG A 264 12.19 0.76 10.25
C ARG A 264 12.35 2.21 9.79
N THR A 265 11.98 3.16 10.65
CA THR A 265 12.26 4.57 10.40
C THR A 265 13.77 4.83 10.37
N VAL A 266 14.20 5.96 9.80
CA VAL A 266 15.63 6.33 9.81
C VAL A 266 16.16 6.41 11.25
N SER A 267 15.38 6.98 12.17
CA SER A 267 15.74 7.06 13.60
C SER A 267 15.93 5.67 14.21
N GLU A 268 15.00 4.74 13.98
CA GLU A 268 15.11 3.36 14.47
C GLU A 268 16.31 2.62 13.84
N LEU A 269 16.62 2.89 12.57
CA LEU A 269 17.78 2.28 11.92
C LEU A 269 19.09 2.78 12.56
N ILE A 270 19.20 4.08 12.85
CA ILE A 270 20.39 4.70 13.45
C ILE A 270 20.55 4.33 14.94
N GLU A 271 19.45 4.15 15.66
CA GLU A 271 19.46 3.69 17.06
C GLU A 271 19.92 2.23 17.21
N ASN A 272 19.67 1.40 16.19
CA ASN A 272 20.19 0.04 16.11
C ASN A 272 21.63 0.02 15.57
N ASP A 273 22.43 -0.98 15.96
CA ASP A 273 23.80 -1.15 15.45
C ASP A 273 23.82 -1.59 13.98
N GLU A 274 24.96 -1.36 13.30
CA GLU A 274 25.23 -2.00 12.01
C GLU A 274 25.11 -3.52 12.16
N ASP A 275 24.14 -4.09 11.46
CA ASP A 275 23.82 -5.51 11.53
C ASP A 275 23.93 -6.17 10.14
N PHE A 276 23.44 -7.40 10.03
CA PHE A 276 23.47 -8.13 8.77
C PHE A 276 22.55 -7.54 7.69
N ALA A 277 21.64 -6.64 8.05
CA ALA A 277 20.66 -6.02 7.16
C ALA A 277 20.85 -4.50 7.04
N VAL A 278 21.63 -3.84 7.89
CA VAL A 278 21.87 -2.38 7.89
C VAL A 278 23.35 -2.07 7.75
N GLU A 279 23.69 -1.14 6.85
CA GLU A 279 25.03 -0.57 6.71
C GLU A 279 24.97 0.96 6.73
N PHE A 280 25.93 1.61 7.38
CA PHE A 280 26.12 3.06 7.31
C PHE A 280 27.33 3.44 6.46
N LYS A 281 27.18 4.53 5.72
CA LYS A 281 28.26 5.19 4.98
C LYS A 281 28.12 6.69 5.15
N SER A 282 29.21 7.36 5.50
CA SER A 282 29.19 8.81 5.72
C SER A 282 29.00 9.58 4.41
N THR A 283 29.52 9.04 3.30
CA THR A 283 29.40 9.60 1.96
C THR A 283 29.39 8.46 0.94
N ALA A 284 28.87 8.72 -0.27
CA ALA A 284 28.92 7.77 -1.37
C ALA A 284 30.09 7.99 -2.32
N ARG A 285 30.58 9.24 -2.43
CA ARG A 285 31.57 9.61 -3.44
C ARG A 285 32.75 10.39 -2.88
N CYS A 286 32.52 11.23 -1.87
CA CYS A 286 33.51 12.16 -1.38
C CYS A 286 34.30 11.64 -0.19
N ASP A 287 35.62 11.71 -0.25
CA ASP A 287 36.44 11.56 0.94
C ASP A 287 36.35 12.84 1.78
N LEU A 288 35.82 12.75 3.01
CA LEU A 288 35.61 13.91 3.88
C LEU A 288 36.91 14.57 4.35
N ARG A 289 38.06 13.86 4.31
CA ARG A 289 39.36 14.43 4.71
C ARG A 289 39.99 15.22 3.58
N GLU A 290 39.84 14.75 2.35
CA GLU A 290 40.44 15.37 1.16
C GLU A 290 39.47 16.28 0.39
N ASN A 291 38.18 16.22 0.72
CA ASN A 291 37.06 16.88 0.05
C ASN A 291 37.04 16.66 -1.48
N LYS A 292 37.39 15.45 -1.91
CA LYS A 292 37.50 15.06 -3.32
C LYS A 292 36.78 13.74 -3.59
N PRO A 293 36.27 13.53 -4.82
CA PRO A 293 35.76 12.23 -5.23
C PRO A 293 36.84 11.15 -5.08
N ASN A 294 36.50 10.07 -4.38
CA ASN A 294 37.39 8.95 -4.14
C ASN A 294 36.74 7.66 -4.65
N LYS A 295 37.42 6.97 -5.56
CA LYS A 295 36.94 5.70 -6.12
C LYS A 295 36.75 4.60 -5.07
N ALA A 296 37.49 4.65 -3.97
CA ALA A 296 37.28 3.73 -2.86
C ALA A 296 35.92 3.94 -2.16
N MET A 297 35.41 5.18 -2.12
CA MET A 297 34.07 5.46 -1.56
C MET A 297 32.98 4.94 -2.50
N GLU A 298 33.13 5.23 -3.80
CA GLU A 298 32.23 4.71 -4.84
C GLU A 298 32.17 3.16 -4.82
N ASP A 299 33.34 2.50 -4.78
CA ASP A 299 33.46 1.05 -4.70
C ASP A 299 32.87 0.48 -3.39
N ALA A 300 32.94 1.21 -2.28
CA ALA A 300 32.34 0.77 -1.02
C ALA A 300 30.82 0.67 -1.13
N ILE A 301 30.17 1.61 -1.83
CA ILE A 301 28.72 1.57 -2.10
C ILE A 301 28.38 0.37 -2.99
N VAL A 302 29.12 0.18 -4.10
CA VAL A 302 28.94 -0.95 -5.02
C VAL A 302 29.08 -2.27 -4.27
N LYS A 303 30.13 -2.40 -3.46
CA LYS A 303 30.40 -3.59 -2.64
C LYS A 303 29.23 -3.90 -1.72
N THR A 304 28.76 -2.90 -0.95
CA THR A 304 27.64 -3.09 -0.01
C THR A 304 26.37 -3.53 -0.73
N VAL A 305 26.00 -2.87 -1.83
CA VAL A 305 24.79 -3.19 -2.60
C VAL A 305 24.90 -4.59 -3.23
N ALA A 306 26.06 -4.95 -3.80
CA ALA A 306 26.31 -6.30 -4.31
C ALA A 306 26.20 -7.36 -3.20
N GLY A 307 26.75 -7.07 -2.02
CA GLY A 307 26.63 -7.90 -0.83
C GLY A 307 25.17 -8.18 -0.50
N PHE A 308 24.35 -7.13 -0.36
CA PHE A 308 22.92 -7.24 -0.08
C PHE A 308 22.15 -8.02 -1.15
N LEU A 309 22.40 -7.75 -2.44
CA LEU A 309 21.77 -8.44 -3.56
C LEU A 309 22.06 -9.94 -3.53
N ASN A 310 23.30 -10.31 -3.20
CA ASN A 310 23.72 -11.70 -3.14
C ASN A 310 23.36 -12.37 -1.82
N THR A 311 23.00 -11.64 -0.77
CA THR A 311 22.49 -12.18 0.49
C THR A 311 21.00 -11.88 0.66
N ASP A 312 20.54 -11.65 1.88
CA ASP A 312 19.11 -11.57 2.21
C ASP A 312 18.54 -10.17 2.04
N GLY A 313 19.13 -9.35 1.17
CA GLY A 313 18.79 -7.93 1.07
C GLY A 313 19.26 -7.12 2.28
N GLY A 314 18.85 -5.86 2.33
CA GLY A 314 19.14 -4.94 3.43
C GLY A 314 18.97 -3.48 3.04
N THR A 315 19.37 -2.58 3.94
CA THR A 315 19.26 -1.13 3.81
C THR A 315 20.64 -0.51 4.01
N LEU A 316 21.05 0.34 3.07
CA LEU A 316 22.24 1.20 3.19
C LEU A 316 21.79 2.63 3.49
N LEU A 317 22.29 3.24 4.57
CA LEU A 317 22.15 4.68 4.80
C LEU A 317 23.44 5.40 4.39
N VAL A 318 23.30 6.41 3.53
CA VAL A 318 24.37 7.31 3.12
C VAL A 318 24.13 8.69 3.74
N GLY A 319 25.17 9.27 4.32
CA GLY A 319 25.09 10.50 5.11
C GLY A 319 25.09 10.24 6.62
N VAL A 320 25.52 9.05 7.05
CA VAL A 320 25.63 8.67 8.48
C VAL A 320 27.07 8.26 8.80
N GLY A 321 27.65 8.92 9.79
CA GLY A 321 28.99 8.69 10.31
C GLY A 321 29.14 7.34 11.03
N PRO A 322 30.38 6.87 11.24
CA PRO A 322 30.66 5.66 12.02
C PRO A 322 30.18 5.76 13.48
N ASP A 323 30.13 6.97 14.03
CA ASP A 323 29.61 7.25 15.38
C ASP A 323 28.10 7.56 15.38
N ARG A 324 27.38 7.17 14.31
CA ARG A 324 25.94 7.43 14.10
C ARG A 324 25.56 8.91 13.95
N GLN A 325 26.55 9.80 13.90
CA GLN A 325 26.34 11.21 13.62
C GLN A 325 25.82 11.38 12.18
N VAL A 326 24.71 12.08 12.03
CA VAL A 326 24.19 12.46 10.70
C VAL A 326 25.11 13.51 10.10
N THR A 327 25.80 13.15 9.01
CA THR A 327 26.71 14.03 8.26
C THR A 327 26.04 14.66 7.05
N GLY A 328 24.94 14.08 6.57
CA GLY A 328 24.18 14.53 5.41
C GLY A 328 24.87 14.23 4.06
N LEU A 329 24.22 14.67 2.98
CA LEU A 329 24.63 14.45 1.59
C LEU A 329 25.27 15.66 0.91
N ASP A 330 25.42 16.80 1.59
CA ASP A 330 26.01 18.02 1.01
C ASP A 330 27.34 17.80 0.27
N PRO A 331 28.30 16.99 0.82
CA PRO A 331 29.54 16.71 0.13
C PRO A 331 29.33 15.98 -1.21
N ASP A 332 28.33 15.09 -1.28
CA ASP A 332 28.01 14.32 -2.47
C ASP A 332 27.19 15.16 -3.47
N TYR A 333 26.27 16.01 -2.99
CA TYR A 333 25.48 16.96 -3.81
C TYR A 333 26.35 17.90 -4.61
N ALA A 334 27.44 18.40 -4.02
CA ALA A 334 28.39 19.25 -4.73
C ALA A 334 28.99 18.60 -6.00
N ARG A 335 28.90 17.27 -6.14
CA ARG A 335 29.54 16.48 -7.21
C ARG A 335 28.57 15.86 -8.22
N VAL A 336 27.28 16.12 -8.09
CA VAL A 336 26.23 15.63 -8.98
C VAL A 336 25.51 16.79 -9.66
N LYS A 337 24.71 16.49 -10.69
CA LYS A 337 23.91 17.48 -11.42
C LYS A 337 22.49 16.93 -11.62
N PRO A 338 21.44 17.64 -11.19
CA PRO A 338 21.45 18.84 -10.33
C PRO A 338 22.11 18.61 -8.96
N GLN A 339 22.55 19.67 -8.28
CA GLN A 339 23.23 19.56 -6.96
C GLN A 339 22.20 19.43 -5.83
N ASN A 340 21.41 18.36 -5.85
CA ASN A 340 20.34 18.08 -4.91
C ASN A 340 20.07 16.56 -4.85
N GLY A 341 19.05 16.15 -4.08
CA GLY A 341 18.63 14.76 -3.95
C GLY A 341 18.40 14.04 -5.28
N ASP A 342 17.69 14.65 -6.22
CA ASP A 342 17.40 14.04 -7.53
C ASP A 342 18.67 13.75 -8.32
N GLY A 343 19.60 14.71 -8.37
CA GLY A 343 20.87 14.51 -9.07
C GLY A 343 21.73 13.44 -8.42
N PHE A 344 21.67 13.32 -7.08
CA PHE A 344 22.34 12.25 -6.35
C PHE A 344 21.75 10.88 -6.66
N VAL A 345 20.43 10.73 -6.62
CA VAL A 345 19.75 9.47 -6.95
C VAL A 345 20.00 9.05 -8.39
N ASN A 346 19.98 9.99 -9.34
CA ASN A 346 20.29 9.72 -10.74
C ASN A 346 21.74 9.25 -10.93
N TRP A 347 22.70 9.91 -10.28
CA TRP A 347 24.09 9.50 -10.28
C TRP A 347 24.27 8.10 -9.66
N LEU A 348 23.69 7.87 -8.48
CA LEU A 348 23.79 6.61 -7.76
C LEU A 348 23.22 5.45 -8.60
N THR A 349 22.05 5.65 -9.21
CA THR A 349 21.41 4.69 -10.10
C THR A 349 22.30 4.37 -11.30
N THR A 350 22.85 5.39 -11.95
CA THR A 350 23.77 5.22 -13.10
C THR A 350 25.05 4.49 -12.68
N HIS A 351 25.61 4.86 -11.53
CA HIS A 351 26.84 4.28 -11.00
C HIS A 351 26.66 2.80 -10.68
N LEU A 352 25.59 2.44 -9.96
CA LEU A 352 25.24 1.05 -9.66
C LEU A 352 24.91 0.26 -10.93
N ALA A 353 24.26 0.87 -11.93
CA ALA A 353 23.90 0.17 -13.17
C ALA A 353 25.15 -0.20 -13.98
N ASN A 354 26.14 0.69 -14.01
CA ASN A 354 27.43 0.42 -14.64
C ASN A 354 28.24 -0.64 -13.91
N ALA A 355 28.12 -0.72 -12.58
CA ALA A 355 28.89 -1.63 -11.75
C ALA A 355 28.26 -3.01 -11.57
N LEU A 356 26.93 -3.10 -11.50
CA LEU A 356 26.17 -4.30 -11.13
C LEU A 356 25.22 -4.80 -12.24
N GLY A 357 24.97 -3.96 -13.25
CA GLY A 357 23.99 -4.19 -14.30
C GLY A 357 22.59 -3.66 -13.97
N HIS A 358 21.84 -3.29 -15.02
CA HIS A 358 20.52 -2.65 -14.91
C HIS A 358 19.49 -3.49 -14.15
N THR A 359 19.49 -4.82 -14.36
CA THR A 359 18.54 -5.73 -13.71
C THR A 359 18.76 -5.84 -12.20
N ALA A 360 20.00 -5.68 -11.74
CA ALA A 360 20.34 -5.65 -10.33
C ALA A 360 19.86 -4.35 -9.67
N VAL A 361 20.04 -3.20 -10.35
CA VAL A 361 19.64 -1.89 -9.83
C VAL A 361 18.13 -1.75 -9.67
N MET A 362 17.32 -2.39 -10.51
CA MET A 362 15.85 -2.42 -10.36
C MET A 362 15.38 -3.02 -9.03
N ARG A 363 16.26 -3.69 -8.29
CA ARG A 363 16.00 -4.24 -6.94
C ARG A 363 16.41 -3.31 -5.81
N ALA A 364 17.00 -2.16 -6.12
CA ALA A 364 17.38 -1.14 -5.17
C ALA A 364 16.44 0.07 -5.29
N ARG A 365 15.95 0.58 -4.17
CA ARG A 365 15.10 1.77 -4.09
C ARG A 365 15.79 2.83 -3.25
N ALA A 366 16.22 3.92 -3.88
CA ALA A 366 16.82 5.06 -3.20
C ALA A 366 15.73 6.08 -2.83
N ARG A 367 15.79 6.62 -1.62
CA ARG A 367 14.96 7.75 -1.16
C ARG A 367 15.84 8.73 -0.41
N VAL A 368 15.70 10.01 -0.72
CA VAL A 368 16.32 11.10 0.05
C VAL A 368 15.34 11.53 1.13
N ILE A 369 15.80 11.58 2.37
CA ILE A 369 14.98 11.83 3.56
C ILE A 369 15.66 12.91 4.39
N LEU A 370 14.89 13.88 4.87
CA LEU A 370 15.36 14.88 5.82
C LEU A 370 15.35 14.28 7.24
N HIS A 371 16.50 14.25 7.90
CA HIS A 371 16.65 13.77 9.27
C HIS A 371 17.68 14.63 10.02
N ASP A 372 17.36 15.09 11.23
CA ASP A 372 18.20 16.01 12.03
C ASP A 372 18.75 17.21 11.23
N SER A 373 17.88 17.86 10.44
CA SER A 373 18.21 19.00 9.56
C SER A 373 19.20 18.71 8.43
N HIS A 374 19.50 17.44 8.16
CA HIS A 374 20.36 17.01 7.05
C HIS A 374 19.60 16.05 6.13
N GLU A 375 19.81 16.17 4.82
CA GLU A 375 19.32 15.17 3.88
C GLU A 375 20.26 13.96 3.87
N ILE A 376 19.69 12.76 4.07
CA ILE A 376 20.39 11.48 3.95
C ILE A 376 19.76 10.64 2.83
N CYS A 377 20.51 9.67 2.29
CA CYS A 377 19.95 8.73 1.32
C CYS A 377 19.78 7.36 1.97
N ARG A 378 18.55 6.88 1.97
CA ARG A 378 18.19 5.51 2.30
C ARG A 378 18.10 4.69 1.02
N LEU A 379 18.87 3.61 0.93
CA LEU A 379 18.84 2.68 -0.18
C LEU A 379 18.39 1.31 0.31
N ASP A 380 17.14 0.93 0.02
CA ASP A 380 16.61 -0.39 0.34
C ASP A 380 16.89 -1.35 -0.83
N VAL A 381 17.57 -2.47 -0.57
CA VAL A 381 18.05 -3.42 -1.57
C VAL A 381 17.40 -4.78 -1.34
N ALA A 382 16.57 -5.22 -2.27
CA ALA A 382 15.96 -6.55 -2.23
C ALA A 382 16.93 -7.62 -2.74
N ARG A 383 16.87 -8.83 -2.15
CA ARG A 383 17.62 -9.99 -2.62
C ARG A 383 17.44 -10.22 -4.13
N SER A 384 18.53 -10.58 -4.80
CA SER A 384 18.54 -10.98 -6.20
C SER A 384 18.19 -12.49 -6.36
N PRO A 385 17.32 -12.85 -7.32
CA PRO A 385 17.03 -14.23 -7.68
C PRO A 385 18.11 -14.83 -8.59
N ARG A 386 19.15 -14.07 -8.93
CA ARG A 386 20.32 -14.54 -9.66
C ARG A 386 21.60 -13.97 -9.04
N PRO A 387 22.74 -14.66 -9.18
CA PRO A 387 24.03 -14.15 -8.74
C PRO A 387 24.36 -12.80 -9.39
N VAL A 388 24.74 -11.81 -8.59
CA VAL A 388 25.16 -10.47 -9.06
C VAL A 388 26.67 -10.34 -8.92
N TRP A 389 27.30 -10.02 -10.04
CA TRP A 389 28.73 -9.74 -10.09
C TRP A 389 28.95 -8.24 -10.13
N ALA A 390 29.91 -7.77 -9.35
CA ALA A 390 30.27 -6.37 -9.29
C ALA A 390 31.56 -6.08 -10.05
N LYS A 391 31.56 -4.96 -10.78
CA LYS A 391 32.76 -4.31 -11.30
C LYS A 391 33.16 -3.19 -10.34
N THR A 392 34.41 -3.22 -9.88
CA THR A 392 35.02 -2.20 -9.00
C THR A 392 36.14 -1.47 -9.74
N SER A 393 36.77 -0.48 -9.10
CA SER A 393 37.93 0.19 -9.69
C SER A 393 39.16 -0.70 -9.85
N LYS A 394 39.26 -1.81 -9.11
CA LYS A 394 40.41 -2.73 -9.13
C LYS A 394 40.16 -3.98 -9.97
N ASP A 395 38.94 -4.50 -9.91
CA ASP A 395 38.58 -5.80 -10.46
C ASP A 395 37.31 -5.70 -11.31
N GLU A 396 37.35 -6.29 -12.50
CA GLU A 396 36.25 -6.25 -13.47
C GLU A 396 35.07 -7.15 -13.10
N ARG A 397 35.30 -8.16 -12.24
CA ARG A 397 34.29 -9.15 -11.88
C ARG A 397 34.56 -9.75 -10.51
N VAL A 398 33.80 -9.33 -9.51
CA VAL A 398 33.92 -9.78 -8.11
C VAL A 398 32.56 -10.21 -7.57
N PHE A 399 32.54 -11.29 -6.79
CA PHE A 399 31.35 -11.74 -6.09
C PHE A 399 31.42 -11.36 -4.62
N PHE A 400 30.57 -10.42 -4.21
CA PHE A 400 30.49 -9.97 -2.82
C PHE A 400 29.31 -10.64 -2.11
N VAL A 401 29.53 -11.00 -0.85
CA VAL A 401 28.49 -11.49 0.07
C VAL A 401 28.59 -10.77 1.39
N ARG A 402 27.45 -10.64 2.08
CA ARG A 402 27.38 -10.13 3.44
C ARG A 402 27.60 -11.27 4.44
N MET A 403 28.51 -11.06 5.38
CA MET A 403 28.86 -11.99 6.45
C MET A 403 28.80 -11.23 7.77
N ASN A 404 27.74 -11.49 8.56
CA ASN A 404 27.36 -10.67 9.72
C ASN A 404 27.29 -9.18 9.33
N ASN A 405 27.99 -8.30 10.03
CA ASN A 405 28.02 -6.85 9.79
C ASN A 405 29.07 -6.40 8.75
N SER A 406 29.62 -7.31 7.93
CA SER A 406 30.66 -6.93 6.96
C SER A 406 30.42 -7.56 5.60
N THR A 407 30.71 -6.81 4.54
CA THR A 407 30.71 -7.34 3.18
C THR A 407 32.10 -7.86 2.81
N ARG A 408 32.20 -9.08 2.28
CA ARG A 408 33.45 -9.74 1.90
C ARG A 408 33.37 -10.34 0.50
N VAL A 409 34.54 -10.55 -0.11
CA VAL A 409 34.65 -11.30 -1.36
C VAL A 409 34.44 -12.78 -1.04
N MET A 410 33.59 -13.46 -1.81
CA MET A 410 33.46 -14.91 -1.72
C MET A 410 34.71 -15.58 -2.31
N PRO A 411 35.42 -16.45 -1.57
CA PRO A 411 36.57 -17.17 -2.12
C PRO A 411 36.17 -18.06 -3.30
N ASP A 412 36.99 -18.08 -4.36
CA ASP A 412 36.72 -18.88 -5.57
C ASP A 412 36.55 -20.38 -5.27
N SER A 413 37.24 -20.89 -4.24
CA SER A 413 37.14 -22.28 -3.79
C SER A 413 35.77 -22.66 -3.22
N GLU A 414 35.02 -21.70 -2.68
CA GLU A 414 33.73 -21.91 -2.01
C GLU A 414 32.55 -21.39 -2.86
N LEU A 415 32.85 -20.56 -3.86
CA LEU A 415 31.85 -19.87 -4.66
C LEU A 415 30.89 -20.83 -5.38
N ALA A 416 31.40 -21.92 -5.95
CA ALA A 416 30.57 -22.87 -6.70
C ALA A 416 29.51 -23.54 -5.82
N ASP A 417 29.87 -23.89 -4.57
CA ASP A 417 28.94 -24.51 -3.63
C ASP A 417 27.93 -23.48 -3.13
N TYR A 418 28.39 -22.27 -2.80
CA TYR A 418 27.50 -21.17 -2.41
C TYR A 418 26.45 -20.85 -3.49
N LEU A 419 26.87 -20.76 -4.76
CA LEU A 419 25.97 -20.49 -5.87
C LEU A 419 24.92 -21.60 -6.03
N ARG A 420 25.35 -22.87 -5.92
CA ARG A 420 24.48 -24.04 -6.06
C ARG A 420 23.43 -24.10 -4.95
N GLU A 421 23.84 -23.89 -3.70
CA GLU A 421 22.93 -23.88 -2.55
C GLU A 421 21.94 -22.72 -2.61
N ARG A 422 22.40 -21.56 -3.07
CA ARG A 422 21.61 -20.32 -3.01
C ARG A 422 20.68 -20.12 -4.20
N TRP A 423 21.06 -20.60 -5.38
CA TRP A 423 20.31 -20.47 -6.63
C TRP A 423 20.35 -21.81 -7.38
N HIS A 424 19.57 -22.78 -6.90
CA HIS A 424 19.37 -24.07 -7.55
C HIS A 424 19.10 -23.91 -9.06
N GLU A 425 19.95 -24.49 -9.92
CA GLU A 425 19.58 -24.79 -11.30
C GLU A 425 18.71 -26.06 -11.30
N PRO A 426 17.52 -26.05 -11.93
CA PRO A 426 16.84 -27.30 -12.23
C PRO A 426 17.69 -28.07 -13.25
N GLU A 427 18.09 -29.31 -12.92
CA GLU A 427 18.71 -30.21 -13.88
C GLU A 427 17.76 -30.40 -15.08
N GLU A 428 18.22 -30.09 -16.29
CA GLU A 428 17.50 -30.45 -17.51
C GLU A 428 17.31 -31.98 -17.54
N PRO A 429 16.09 -32.49 -17.79
CA PRO A 429 15.91 -33.92 -17.95
C PRO A 429 16.73 -34.38 -19.16
N ALA A 430 17.61 -35.35 -18.93
CA ALA A 430 18.45 -35.95 -19.95
C ALA A 430 17.60 -36.38 -21.16
N ASN A 431 17.92 -35.80 -22.33
CA ASN A 431 17.31 -36.15 -23.61
C ASN A 431 17.48 -37.67 -23.83
N PRO A 432 16.40 -38.47 -23.97
CA PRO A 432 16.55 -39.84 -24.40
C PRO A 432 16.95 -39.82 -25.87
N SER A 433 18.18 -40.25 -26.13
CA SER A 433 18.70 -40.52 -27.46
C SER A 433 17.76 -41.47 -28.20
N TRP A 434 17.06 -40.98 -29.21
CA TRP A 434 16.44 -41.84 -30.21
C TRP A 434 17.53 -42.38 -31.12
N SER A 435 17.86 -43.65 -30.95
CA SER A 435 18.70 -44.41 -31.88
C SER A 435 18.17 -45.83 -31.99
N GLY A 436 17.82 -46.22 -33.22
CA GLY A 436 17.70 -47.62 -33.67
C GLY A 436 16.28 -48.15 -33.76
#